data_AF-A0A521KZ38-F1
#
_entry.id   AF-A0A521KZ38-F1
#
_cell.length_a   1.000
_cell.length_b   1.000
_cell.length_c   1.000
_cell.angle_alpha   90.00
_cell.angle_beta   90.00
_cell.angle_gamma   90.00
#
_symmetry.space_group_name_H-M   'P 1'
#
loop_
_entity.id
_entity.type
_entity.pdbx_description
1 polymer ?
#
loop_
_entity_poly.entity_id
_entity_poly.type
_entity_poly.pdbx_seq_one_letter_code
_entity_poly.pdbx_strand_id
1 'polypeptide(L)'
;MKLLVSLVSTLLFGACSSSPTHLALAPERAAASATVRVDVAIDFGAAERTPLRRTVDVPVGSSVVDATRAAVPVDQDWLCCSPRDVWAIDGVEPDARRDRYWFWMLDGRAGPDAPADHVVEDGDAIRWVYEGSKRARRSVDGPEPRIVSLLPAAAEIVTAVGGEDWLVALSHLCAQPAGRELPRVVSTTLDSDAWDMAKIDRELHERAARREKLYELDDARITALKPTLVLSQGVCPVCAVSSEDAESQSKSACAELLVLTPHSLADVAENIRRVGAAIGRGRSEE
;
A
#
# COMPACT_ATOMS: atom_id res chain seq x y z
N MET A 1 44.46 -67.92 -32.35
CA MET A 1 44.55 -69.40 -32.35
C MET A 1 43.16 -69.96 -32.64
N LYS A 2 42.86 -70.42 -33.89
CA LYS A 2 41.60 -71.10 -34.36
C LYS A 2 40.30 -70.23 -34.23
N LEU A 3 39.42 -70.05 -35.24
CA LEU A 3 38.54 -70.96 -36.03
C LEU A 3 37.43 -71.60 -35.15
N LEU A 4 36.12 -71.55 -35.44
CA LEU A 4 35.28 -71.10 -36.59
C LEU A 4 34.18 -70.09 -36.09
N VAL A 5 33.27 -69.42 -36.83
CA VAL A 5 32.64 -69.47 -38.19
C VAL A 5 31.38 -70.38 -38.35
N SER A 6 30.35 -69.87 -39.06
CA SER A 6 29.07 -70.51 -39.52
C SER A 6 27.91 -70.70 -38.50
N LEU A 7 26.61 -70.77 -38.88
CA LEU A 7 25.77 -70.17 -39.97
C LEU A 7 24.27 -70.59 -39.80
N VAL A 8 23.29 -69.80 -40.28
CA VAL A 8 21.85 -70.19 -40.57
C VAL A 8 21.02 -70.62 -39.31
N SER A 9 19.71 -70.35 -39.11
CA SER A 9 18.58 -70.03 -40.01
C SER A 9 17.54 -69.12 -39.35
N THR A 10 16.76 -68.36 -40.14
CA THR A 10 15.54 -67.66 -39.68
C THR A 10 14.31 -68.42 -40.17
N LEU A 11 13.47 -68.90 -39.25
CA LEU A 11 12.22 -69.60 -39.59
C LEU A 11 11.15 -68.61 -40.06
N LEU A 12 10.58 -68.84 -41.25
CA LEU A 12 9.30 -68.25 -41.63
C LEU A 12 8.17 -69.03 -40.95
N PHE A 13 7.29 -68.33 -40.25
CA PHE A 13 5.93 -68.79 -39.97
C PHE A 13 4.96 -67.66 -40.30
N GLY A 14 4.14 -67.87 -41.33
CA GLY A 14 2.98 -67.02 -41.60
C GLY A 14 1.77 -67.53 -40.82
N ALA A 15 1.01 -66.63 -40.20
CA ALA A 15 -0.24 -66.94 -39.53
C ALA A 15 -1.31 -65.89 -39.84
N CYS A 16 -2.54 -66.37 -39.98
CA CYS A 16 -3.78 -65.70 -40.37
C CYS A 16 -3.93 -64.20 -40.03
N SER A 17 -4.40 -63.44 -41.03
CA SER A 17 -4.99 -62.10 -40.83
C SER A 17 -6.38 -62.20 -40.17
N SER A 18 -6.45 -62.01 -38.85
CA SER A 18 -7.70 -61.64 -38.18
C SER A 18 -7.88 -60.12 -38.28
N SER A 19 -8.93 -59.66 -38.96
CA SER A 19 -9.29 -58.23 -38.95
C SER A 19 -9.94 -57.88 -37.61
N PRO A 20 -9.37 -56.96 -36.81
CA PRO A 20 -10.09 -56.41 -35.66
C PRO A 20 -11.13 -55.42 -36.19
N THR A 21 -12.39 -55.66 -35.86
CA THR A 21 -13.46 -54.69 -36.09
C THR A 21 -13.10 -53.39 -35.37
N HIS A 22 -12.85 -52.31 -36.10
CA HIS A 22 -12.60 -51.00 -35.51
C HIS A 22 -13.89 -50.51 -34.84
N LEU A 23 -14.01 -50.79 -33.53
CA LEU A 23 -14.99 -50.16 -32.68
C LEU A 23 -14.59 -48.69 -32.54
N ALA A 24 -15.23 -47.82 -33.33
CA ALA A 24 -14.97 -46.40 -33.28
C ALA A 24 -15.39 -45.84 -31.91
N LEU A 25 -14.42 -45.62 -31.04
CA LEU A 25 -14.61 -44.82 -29.83
C LEU A 25 -15.14 -43.45 -30.27
N ALA A 26 -16.35 -43.12 -29.83
CA ALA A 26 -16.87 -41.77 -29.99
C ALA A 26 -15.90 -40.80 -29.29
N PRO A 27 -15.66 -39.59 -29.83
CA PRO A 27 -14.79 -38.62 -29.17
C PRO A 27 -15.35 -38.32 -27.79
N GLU A 28 -14.53 -38.52 -26.75
CA GLU A 28 -14.85 -38.02 -25.42
C GLU A 28 -15.10 -36.52 -25.54
N ARG A 29 -16.34 -36.10 -25.23
CA ARG A 29 -16.62 -34.70 -24.97
C ARG A 29 -15.81 -34.34 -23.75
N ALA A 30 -14.67 -33.67 -23.95
CA ALA A 30 -13.93 -33.01 -22.90
C ALA A 30 -14.94 -32.19 -22.08
N ALA A 31 -15.16 -32.59 -20.83
CA ALA A 31 -15.98 -31.81 -19.92
C ALA A 31 -15.33 -30.43 -19.83
N ALA A 32 -16.11 -29.37 -20.05
CA ALA A 32 -15.60 -28.02 -19.87
C ALA A 32 -15.15 -27.90 -18.41
N SER A 33 -13.83 -27.81 -18.19
CA SER A 33 -13.26 -27.64 -16.86
C SER A 33 -13.92 -26.45 -16.20
N ALA A 34 -14.45 -26.63 -14.99
CA ALA A 34 -15.05 -25.54 -14.25
C ALA A 34 -14.03 -24.41 -14.08
N THR A 35 -14.46 -23.17 -14.28
CA THR A 35 -13.63 -21.97 -14.15
C THR A 35 -14.15 -21.08 -13.03
N VAL A 36 -13.22 -20.37 -12.39
CA VAL A 36 -13.49 -19.27 -11.46
C VAL A 36 -13.11 -17.95 -12.14
N ARG A 37 -13.81 -16.88 -11.78
CA ARG A 37 -13.58 -15.52 -12.26
C ARG A 37 -12.85 -14.70 -11.22
N VAL A 38 -11.73 -14.11 -11.61
CA VAL A 38 -10.79 -13.42 -10.71
C VAL A 38 -10.46 -12.04 -11.26
N ASP A 39 -10.42 -11.04 -10.40
CA ASP A 39 -10.11 -9.66 -10.77
C ASP A 39 -8.63 -9.37 -10.45
N VAL A 40 -7.78 -9.24 -11.47
CA VAL A 40 -6.33 -9.02 -11.33
C VAL A 40 -6.00 -7.56 -11.59
N ALA A 41 -5.44 -6.88 -10.58
CA ALA A 41 -4.89 -5.54 -10.68
C ALA A 41 -3.37 -5.53 -10.49
N ILE A 42 -2.66 -4.69 -11.24
CA ILE A 42 -1.19 -4.60 -11.22
C ILE A 42 -0.79 -3.14 -11.19
N ASP A 43 -0.09 -2.76 -10.14
CA ASP A 43 0.44 -1.42 -9.90
C ASP A 43 1.96 -1.44 -10.03
N PHE A 44 2.47 -0.91 -11.15
CA PHE A 44 3.91 -0.81 -11.39
C PHE A 44 4.60 0.25 -10.53
N GLY A 45 3.85 1.00 -9.72
CA GLY A 45 4.37 1.94 -8.73
C GLY A 45 5.29 3.00 -9.33
N ALA A 46 6.59 2.85 -9.11
CA ALA A 46 7.63 3.76 -9.60
C ALA A 46 8.48 3.19 -10.75
N ALA A 47 8.05 2.09 -11.39
CA ALA A 47 8.48 1.75 -12.74
C ALA A 47 7.59 2.47 -13.76
N GLU A 48 8.17 2.95 -14.87
CA GLU A 48 7.53 3.87 -15.83
C GLU A 48 6.53 3.17 -16.77
N ARG A 49 5.53 2.48 -16.20
CA ARG A 49 4.58 1.62 -16.91
C ARG A 49 3.17 1.82 -16.36
N THR A 50 2.18 1.86 -17.24
CA THR A 50 0.78 2.14 -16.87
C THR A 50 0.18 1.01 -16.02
N PRO A 51 -0.47 1.30 -14.88
CA PRO A 51 -1.19 0.29 -14.10
C PRO A 51 -2.26 -0.44 -14.91
N LEU A 52 -2.46 -1.73 -14.62
CA LEU A 52 -3.32 -2.64 -15.36
C LEU A 52 -4.41 -3.20 -14.44
N ARG A 53 -5.62 -3.40 -14.97
CA ARG A 53 -6.68 -4.23 -14.36
C ARG A 53 -7.33 -5.09 -15.44
N ARG A 54 -7.50 -6.38 -15.15
CA ARG A 54 -8.19 -7.36 -16.01
C ARG A 54 -8.95 -8.36 -15.15
N THR A 55 -10.21 -8.59 -15.48
CA THR A 55 -10.94 -9.78 -15.02
C THR A 55 -10.54 -10.97 -15.90
N VAL A 56 -10.25 -12.12 -15.30
CA VAL A 56 -9.84 -13.35 -15.99
C VAL A 56 -10.69 -14.54 -15.54
N ASP A 57 -10.96 -15.45 -16.45
CA ASP A 57 -11.60 -16.74 -16.15
C ASP A 57 -10.50 -17.83 -16.21
N VAL A 58 -10.25 -18.53 -15.10
CA VAL A 58 -9.22 -19.56 -14.98
C VAL A 58 -9.77 -20.87 -14.40
N PRO A 59 -9.18 -22.05 -14.69
CA PRO A 59 -9.66 -23.33 -14.15
C PRO A 59 -9.70 -23.36 -12.62
N VAL A 60 -10.71 -24.03 -12.05
CA VAL A 60 -10.76 -24.36 -10.61
C VAL A 60 -9.47 -25.08 -10.21
N GLY A 61 -8.82 -24.61 -9.14
CA GLY A 61 -7.52 -25.13 -8.70
C GLY A 61 -6.30 -24.40 -9.28
N SER A 62 -6.49 -23.34 -10.07
CA SER A 62 -5.40 -22.45 -10.50
C SER A 62 -4.79 -21.69 -9.31
N SER A 63 -3.51 -21.32 -9.42
CA SER A 63 -2.87 -20.47 -8.42
C SER A 63 -3.09 -18.97 -8.68
N VAL A 64 -2.80 -18.13 -7.69
CA VAL A 64 -2.71 -16.66 -7.86
C VAL A 64 -1.70 -16.28 -8.96
N VAL A 65 -0.60 -17.02 -9.10
CA VAL A 65 0.33 -16.84 -10.22
C VAL A 65 -0.31 -17.17 -11.56
N ASP A 66 -1.14 -18.22 -11.66
CA ASP A 66 -1.78 -18.60 -12.91
C ASP A 66 -2.91 -17.64 -13.32
N ALA A 67 -3.68 -17.14 -12.36
CA ALA A 67 -4.61 -16.03 -12.58
C ALA A 67 -3.89 -14.77 -13.07
N THR A 68 -2.75 -14.43 -12.46
CA THR A 68 -1.92 -13.30 -12.90
C THR A 68 -1.33 -13.54 -14.30
N ARG A 69 -0.91 -14.76 -14.61
CA ARG A 69 -0.38 -15.18 -15.91
C ARG A 69 -1.42 -15.15 -17.03
N ALA A 70 -2.70 -15.37 -16.70
CA ALA A 70 -3.81 -15.15 -17.63
C ALA A 70 -4.04 -13.66 -17.94
N ALA A 71 -3.67 -12.77 -17.02
CA ALA A 71 -3.77 -11.32 -17.22
C ALA A 71 -2.55 -10.74 -17.96
N VAL A 72 -1.33 -11.22 -17.72
CA VAL A 72 -0.06 -10.61 -18.18
C VAL A 72 1.10 -11.63 -18.15
N PRO A 73 2.24 -11.46 -18.84
CA PRO A 73 3.42 -12.31 -18.61
C PRO A 73 3.90 -12.28 -17.16
N VAL A 74 4.17 -13.46 -16.58
CA VAL A 74 4.71 -13.64 -15.22
C VAL A 74 5.81 -14.70 -15.22
N ASP A 75 7.02 -14.25 -14.92
CA ASP A 75 8.24 -15.06 -14.82
C ASP A 75 8.48 -15.48 -13.36
N GLN A 76 8.87 -16.74 -13.14
CA GLN A 76 9.19 -17.30 -11.83
C GLN A 76 10.63 -17.78 -11.79
N ASP A 77 11.37 -17.37 -10.77
CA ASP A 77 12.75 -17.80 -10.46
C ASP A 77 13.04 -17.51 -8.97
N TRP A 78 14.23 -17.86 -8.49
CA TRP A 78 14.67 -17.66 -7.11
C TRP A 78 14.77 -16.18 -6.71
N LEU A 79 13.70 -15.65 -6.12
CA LEU A 79 13.73 -14.32 -5.51
C LEU A 79 14.26 -14.35 -4.07
N CYS A 80 13.78 -15.27 -3.23
CA CYS A 80 14.26 -15.37 -1.84
C CYS A 80 14.38 -16.81 -1.33
N CYS A 81 13.44 -17.69 -1.64
CA CYS A 81 13.33 -19.01 -1.00
C CYS A 81 12.87 -20.14 -1.93
N SER A 82 12.35 -19.84 -3.12
CA SER A 82 11.76 -20.84 -4.01
C SER A 82 11.96 -20.51 -5.49
N PRO A 83 12.17 -21.51 -6.38
CA PRO A 83 12.09 -21.32 -7.83
C PRO A 83 10.65 -21.03 -8.32
N ARG A 84 9.67 -21.03 -7.40
CA ARG A 84 8.27 -20.64 -7.66
C ARG A 84 7.95 -19.23 -7.14
N ASP A 85 8.91 -18.51 -6.57
CA ASP A 85 8.74 -17.09 -6.27
C ASP A 85 8.47 -16.32 -7.59
N VAL A 86 7.70 -15.23 -7.56
CA VAL A 86 7.49 -14.38 -8.74
C VAL A 86 8.69 -13.46 -8.90
N TRP A 87 9.46 -13.68 -9.96
CA TRP A 87 10.60 -12.85 -10.32
C TRP A 87 10.15 -11.58 -11.04
N ALA A 88 9.42 -11.70 -12.14
CA ALA A 88 8.98 -10.54 -12.91
C ALA A 88 7.51 -10.62 -13.31
N ILE A 89 6.91 -9.44 -13.41
CA ILE A 89 5.56 -9.26 -13.97
C ILE A 89 5.69 -8.23 -15.09
N ASP A 90 5.26 -8.62 -16.29
CA ASP A 90 5.38 -7.84 -17.53
C ASP A 90 6.82 -7.32 -17.82
N GLY A 91 7.83 -8.13 -17.47
CA GLY A 91 9.24 -7.81 -17.64
C GLY A 91 9.82 -6.77 -16.66
N VAL A 92 9.11 -6.44 -15.57
CA VAL A 92 9.66 -5.64 -14.46
C VAL A 92 10.19 -6.56 -13.37
N GLU A 93 11.52 -6.56 -13.22
CA GLU A 93 12.26 -7.34 -12.21
C GLU A 93 12.42 -6.55 -10.88
N PRO A 94 12.65 -7.21 -9.74
CA PRO A 94 13.02 -6.59 -8.48
C PRO A 94 14.36 -5.85 -8.56
N ASP A 95 14.40 -4.62 -8.08
CA ASP A 95 15.62 -3.83 -7.97
C ASP A 95 16.04 -3.69 -6.50
N ALA A 96 16.87 -4.65 -6.05
CA ALA A 96 17.43 -4.66 -4.71
C ALA A 96 18.32 -3.45 -4.40
N ARG A 97 18.85 -2.72 -5.41
CA ARG A 97 19.64 -1.49 -5.19
C ARG A 97 18.77 -0.28 -4.90
N ARG A 98 17.50 -0.31 -5.32
CA ARG A 98 16.52 0.77 -5.12
C ARG A 98 15.46 0.45 -4.07
N ASP A 99 15.55 -0.70 -3.38
CA ASP A 99 14.50 -1.30 -2.56
C ASP A 99 13.17 -1.34 -3.34
N ARG A 100 13.06 -2.27 -4.29
CA ARG A 100 11.84 -2.49 -5.10
C ARG A 100 11.63 -3.97 -5.37
N TYR A 101 10.46 -4.50 -5.03
CA TYR A 101 10.08 -5.89 -5.23
C TYR A 101 8.58 -5.99 -5.54
N TRP A 102 8.14 -7.17 -5.96
CA TRP A 102 6.72 -7.48 -6.15
C TRP A 102 6.09 -7.97 -4.85
N PHE A 103 4.93 -7.40 -4.52
CA PHE A 103 4.10 -7.79 -3.39
C PHE A 103 2.67 -8.02 -3.85
N TRP A 104 1.98 -8.98 -3.24
CA TRP A 104 0.65 -9.40 -3.63
C TRP A 104 -0.35 -9.32 -2.48
N MET A 105 -1.59 -9.03 -2.84
CA MET A 105 -2.72 -8.84 -1.95
C MET A 105 -3.94 -9.63 -2.46
N LEU A 106 -4.74 -10.10 -1.52
CA LEU A 106 -6.08 -10.68 -1.74
C LEU A 106 -7.08 -9.79 -1.00
N ASP A 107 -8.12 -9.33 -1.70
CA ASP A 107 -9.24 -8.53 -1.15
C ASP A 107 -8.81 -7.32 -0.30
N GLY A 108 -7.68 -6.72 -0.67
CA GLY A 108 -7.11 -5.54 0.01
C GLY A 108 -6.33 -5.84 1.31
N ARG A 109 -5.95 -7.09 1.55
CA ARG A 109 -5.04 -7.54 2.61
C ARG A 109 -3.80 -8.20 1.98
N ALA A 110 -2.72 -8.41 2.74
CA ALA A 110 -1.65 -9.31 2.29
C ALA A 110 -2.20 -10.65 1.81
N GLY A 111 -1.58 -11.20 0.77
CA GLY A 111 -1.65 -12.63 0.52
C GLY A 111 -1.24 -13.41 1.77
N PRO A 112 -2.02 -14.41 2.22
CA PRO A 112 -1.77 -15.11 3.48
C PRO A 112 -0.55 -16.05 3.43
N ASP A 113 -0.08 -16.35 2.22
CA ASP A 113 0.91 -17.36 1.87
C ASP A 113 1.64 -17.00 0.56
N ALA A 114 2.36 -17.95 -0.04
CA ALA A 114 3.05 -17.75 -1.31
C ALA A 114 2.04 -17.76 -2.49
N PRO A 115 2.15 -16.85 -3.47
CA PRO A 115 1.17 -16.72 -4.56
C PRO A 115 1.17 -17.92 -5.52
N ALA A 116 2.21 -18.75 -5.49
CA ALA A 116 2.26 -19.99 -6.25
C ALA A 116 1.52 -21.15 -5.56
N ASP A 117 1.24 -21.04 -4.26
CA ASP A 117 0.58 -22.06 -3.43
C ASP A 117 -0.86 -21.67 -3.06
N HIS A 118 -1.20 -20.38 -3.10
CA HIS A 118 -2.58 -19.90 -2.98
C HIS A 118 -3.43 -20.32 -4.17
N VAL A 119 -4.53 -21.03 -3.92
CA VAL A 119 -5.55 -21.39 -4.92
C VAL A 119 -6.63 -20.32 -4.93
N VAL A 120 -7.03 -19.86 -6.12
CA VAL A 120 -8.03 -18.79 -6.28
C VAL A 120 -9.49 -19.29 -6.23
N GLU A 121 -10.37 -18.50 -5.63
CA GLU A 121 -11.83 -18.72 -5.60
C GLU A 121 -12.59 -17.79 -6.57
N ASP A 122 -13.92 -17.96 -6.69
CA ASP A 122 -14.76 -17.16 -7.61
C ASP A 122 -15.13 -15.81 -6.98
N GLY A 123 -14.58 -14.73 -7.54
CA GLY A 123 -14.77 -13.36 -7.07
C GLY A 123 -13.53 -12.69 -6.47
N ASP A 124 -12.42 -13.43 -6.29
CA ASP A 124 -11.16 -12.94 -5.71
C ASP A 124 -10.65 -11.63 -6.35
N ALA A 125 -10.25 -10.66 -5.54
CA ALA A 125 -9.59 -9.43 -5.99
C ALA A 125 -8.08 -9.46 -5.71
N ILE A 126 -7.31 -10.01 -6.65
CA ILE A 126 -5.84 -10.03 -6.60
C ILE A 126 -5.29 -8.63 -6.94
N ARG A 127 -4.41 -8.09 -6.11
CA ARG A 127 -3.60 -6.91 -6.46
C ARG A 127 -2.11 -7.14 -6.27
N TRP A 128 -1.33 -6.89 -7.32
CA TRP A 128 0.12 -6.75 -7.28
C TRP A 128 0.55 -5.29 -7.16
N VAL A 129 1.61 -5.02 -6.39
CA VAL A 129 2.26 -3.72 -6.29
C VAL A 129 3.78 -3.88 -6.38
N TYR A 130 4.43 -3.04 -7.19
CA TYR A 130 5.88 -2.94 -7.29
C TYR A 130 6.39 -1.74 -6.49
N GLU A 131 6.84 -2.01 -5.27
CA GLU A 131 7.26 -1.00 -4.32
C GLU A 131 8.39 -1.49 -3.40
N GLY A 132 8.89 -0.63 -2.51
CA GLY A 132 9.94 -1.02 -1.57
C GLY A 132 9.43 -1.86 -0.40
N SER A 133 10.28 -2.75 0.10
CA SER A 133 9.97 -3.68 1.20
C SER A 133 9.39 -2.99 2.43
N LYS A 134 9.82 -1.76 2.71
CA LYS A 134 9.32 -0.92 3.79
C LYS A 134 7.93 -0.31 3.52
N ARG A 135 7.55 -0.08 2.27
CA ARG A 135 6.22 0.47 1.88
C ARG A 135 5.19 -0.66 1.68
N ALA A 136 5.62 -1.79 1.13
CA ALA A 136 4.82 -3.00 0.98
C ALA A 136 4.24 -3.54 2.29
N ARG A 137 5.01 -3.50 3.38
CA ARG A 137 4.50 -3.83 4.72
C ARG A 137 3.38 -2.90 5.22
N ARG A 138 3.06 -1.82 4.51
CA ARG A 138 2.04 -0.82 4.89
C ARG A 138 0.80 -0.87 4.01
N SER A 139 0.96 -1.17 2.72
CA SER A 139 -0.18 -1.39 1.79
C SER A 139 -1.01 -2.63 2.17
N VAL A 140 -0.40 -3.54 2.94
CA VAL A 140 -1.00 -4.72 3.57
C VAL A 140 -1.94 -4.41 4.75
N ASP A 141 -1.64 -3.38 5.55
CA ASP A 141 -2.22 -3.18 6.88
C ASP A 141 -3.45 -2.24 6.89
N GLY A 142 -3.70 -1.51 5.80
CA GLY A 142 -4.88 -0.63 5.70
C GLY A 142 -4.80 0.44 4.61
N PRO A 143 -5.79 1.35 4.54
CA PRO A 143 -5.77 2.49 3.62
C PRO A 143 -4.63 3.46 3.97
N GLU A 144 -4.00 4.05 2.94
CA GLU A 144 -2.88 4.99 3.15
C GLU A 144 -3.29 6.19 4.04
N PRO A 145 -2.48 6.56 5.05
CA PRO A 145 -2.76 7.71 5.90
C PRO A 145 -2.95 9.01 5.11
N ARG A 146 -3.88 9.85 5.58
CA ARG A 146 -4.15 11.19 5.05
C ARG A 146 -4.13 12.17 6.22
N ILE A 147 -3.04 12.91 6.34
CA ILE A 147 -2.67 13.62 7.57
C ILE A 147 -2.88 15.12 7.41
N VAL A 148 -3.67 15.71 8.31
CA VAL A 148 -3.83 17.17 8.46
C VAL A 148 -3.02 17.62 9.67
N SER A 149 -2.06 18.53 9.49
CA SER A 149 -1.27 19.07 10.60
C SER A 149 -1.70 20.48 10.96
N LEU A 150 -2.25 20.67 12.16
CA LEU A 150 -2.71 21.97 12.66
C LEU A 150 -1.59 22.80 13.34
N LEU A 151 -0.36 22.27 13.43
CA LEU A 151 0.82 22.99 13.93
C LEU A 151 2.12 22.61 13.17
N PRO A 152 3.16 23.48 13.16
CA PRO A 152 4.44 23.20 12.49
C PRO A 152 5.15 21.95 13.01
N ALA A 153 5.36 21.85 14.32
CA ALA A 153 6.10 20.74 14.92
C ALA A 153 5.48 19.35 14.63
N ALA A 154 4.16 19.26 14.46
CA ALA A 154 3.52 18.01 14.08
C ALA A 154 3.78 17.63 12.61
N ALA A 155 3.90 18.60 11.70
CA ALA A 155 4.30 18.35 10.32
C ALA A 155 5.77 17.92 10.24
N GLU A 156 6.64 18.57 11.02
CA GLU A 156 8.06 18.20 11.16
C GLU A 156 8.23 16.78 11.71
N ILE A 157 7.46 16.39 12.74
CA ILE A 157 7.46 15.02 13.28
C ILE A 157 7.01 14.02 12.20
N VAL A 158 5.94 14.31 11.46
CA VAL A 158 5.46 13.45 10.35
C VAL A 158 6.55 13.26 9.29
N THR A 159 7.23 14.33 8.89
CA THR A 159 8.37 14.25 7.96
C THR A 159 9.53 13.44 8.56
N ALA A 160 9.86 13.63 9.85
CA ALA A 160 10.95 12.91 10.52
C ALA A 160 10.70 11.38 10.65
N VAL A 161 9.45 10.94 10.78
CA VAL A 161 9.09 9.50 10.70
C VAL A 161 8.86 9.01 9.25
N GLY A 162 9.15 9.86 8.25
CA GLY A 162 9.06 9.57 6.82
C GLY A 162 7.65 9.55 6.25
N GLY A 163 6.67 10.12 6.95
CA GLY A 163 5.26 10.23 6.53
C GLY A 163 4.94 11.46 5.70
N GLU A 164 5.94 12.21 5.21
CA GLU A 164 5.78 13.49 4.49
C GLU A 164 4.77 13.39 3.33
N ASP A 165 4.84 12.34 2.51
CA ASP A 165 3.93 12.07 1.39
C ASP A 165 2.45 12.02 1.79
N TRP A 166 2.15 11.65 3.03
CA TRP A 166 0.80 11.51 3.56
C TRP A 166 0.22 12.81 4.13
N LEU A 167 1.01 13.87 4.25
CA LEU A 167 0.49 15.21 4.56
C LEU A 167 -0.43 15.67 3.42
N VAL A 168 -1.67 16.05 3.75
CA VAL A 168 -2.68 16.58 2.81
C VAL A 168 -3.10 18.02 3.09
N ALA A 169 -2.83 18.54 4.29
CA ALA A 169 -2.98 19.96 4.61
C ALA A 169 -2.12 20.39 5.82
N LEU A 170 -1.92 21.71 5.92
CA LEU A 170 -1.02 22.33 6.89
C LEU A 170 -1.66 23.54 7.58
N SER A 171 -1.16 23.91 8.76
CA SER A 171 -1.42 25.22 9.35
C SER A 171 -0.70 26.33 8.58
N HIS A 172 -1.06 27.59 8.82
CA HIS A 172 -0.44 28.76 8.18
C HIS A 172 1.09 28.82 8.35
N LEU A 173 1.66 28.31 9.45
CA LEU A 173 3.09 28.43 9.77
C LEU A 173 3.98 27.24 9.35
N CYS A 174 3.43 26.09 8.92
CA CYS A 174 4.29 24.96 8.55
C CYS A 174 5.16 25.28 7.30
N ALA A 175 6.35 24.70 7.19
CA ALA A 175 7.03 24.61 5.89
C ALA A 175 6.19 23.78 4.89
N GLN A 176 6.32 24.05 3.59
CA GLN A 176 5.81 23.15 2.55
C GLN A 176 6.77 21.96 2.38
N PRO A 177 6.26 20.72 2.23
CA PRO A 177 7.04 19.56 1.81
C PRO A 177 7.83 19.77 0.51
N ALA A 178 8.94 19.05 0.36
CA ALA A 178 9.81 19.23 -0.80
C ALA A 178 9.09 18.86 -2.12
N GLY A 179 8.96 19.81 -3.03
CA GLY A 179 8.34 19.60 -4.34
C GLY A 179 6.81 19.42 -4.34
N ARG A 180 6.12 19.72 -3.23
CA ARG A 180 4.65 19.61 -3.11
C ARG A 180 4.08 20.90 -2.52
N GLU A 181 2.96 21.37 -3.05
CA GLU A 181 2.22 22.51 -2.50
C GLU A 181 0.93 22.02 -1.85
N LEU A 182 0.90 22.04 -0.50
CA LEU A 182 -0.25 21.62 0.27
C LEU A 182 -1.13 22.82 0.67
N PRO A 183 -2.46 22.64 0.71
CA PRO A 183 -3.37 23.70 1.14
C PRO A 183 -3.15 24.05 2.62
N ARG A 184 -3.16 25.36 2.89
CA ARG A 184 -3.37 25.86 4.24
C ARG A 184 -4.83 25.65 4.65
N VAL A 185 -5.06 25.18 5.88
CA VAL A 185 -6.39 24.95 6.47
C VAL A 185 -6.57 25.61 7.84
N VAL A 186 -5.54 26.29 8.36
CA VAL A 186 -5.62 27.16 9.54
C VAL A 186 -5.28 28.58 9.10
N SER A 187 -6.10 29.57 9.48
CA SER A 187 -5.79 30.99 9.35
C SER A 187 -5.77 31.68 10.73
N THR A 188 -5.30 32.91 10.78
CA THR A 188 -5.35 33.78 11.96
C THR A 188 -5.58 35.22 11.53
N THR A 189 -6.07 36.05 12.46
CA THR A 189 -6.19 37.52 12.30
C THR A 189 -5.13 38.26 13.12
N LEU A 190 -4.09 37.55 13.58
CA LEU A 190 -2.86 38.12 14.10
C LEU A 190 -1.89 38.32 12.92
N ASP A 191 -1.54 39.56 12.64
CA ASP A 191 -0.64 39.90 11.52
C ASP A 191 0.80 39.96 12.04
N SER A 192 1.49 38.82 11.96
CA SER A 192 2.88 38.63 12.41
C SER A 192 3.91 39.43 11.61
N ASP A 193 3.54 39.89 10.42
CA ASP A 193 4.46 40.50 9.47
C ASP A 193 4.43 42.03 9.61
N ALA A 194 3.29 42.61 10.02
CA ALA A 194 3.13 44.04 10.25
C ALA A 194 3.15 44.47 11.73
N TRP A 195 3.12 43.56 12.70
CA TRP A 195 3.03 43.90 14.14
C TRP A 195 4.31 43.57 14.90
N ASP A 196 4.67 44.43 15.87
CA ASP A 196 5.74 44.12 16.81
C ASP A 196 5.31 43.09 17.89
N MET A 197 6.30 42.45 18.52
CA MET A 197 6.08 41.42 19.54
C MET A 197 5.26 41.89 20.74
N ALA A 198 5.35 43.17 21.13
CA ALA A 198 4.60 43.71 22.28
C ALA A 198 3.14 44.03 21.91
N LYS A 199 2.85 44.27 20.63
CA LYS A 199 1.48 44.28 20.09
C LYS A 199 0.92 42.86 19.99
N ILE A 200 1.67 41.90 19.46
CA ILE A 200 1.25 40.50 19.34
C ILE A 200 0.93 39.90 20.71
N ASP A 201 1.82 40.06 21.70
CA ASP A 201 1.62 39.58 23.08
C ASP A 201 0.36 40.18 23.73
N ARG A 202 0.17 41.50 23.60
CA ARG A 202 -1.02 42.18 24.14
C ARG A 202 -2.30 41.69 23.48
N GLU A 203 -2.32 41.57 22.15
CA GLU A 203 -3.50 41.13 21.41
C GLU A 203 -3.86 39.67 21.77
N LEU A 204 -2.87 38.78 21.89
CA LEU A 204 -3.05 37.41 22.39
C LEU A 204 -3.68 37.39 23.77
N HIS A 205 -3.13 38.14 24.74
CA HIS A 205 -3.66 38.24 26.10
C HIS A 205 -5.08 38.82 26.14
N GLU A 206 -5.34 39.93 25.44
CA GLU A 206 -6.64 40.61 25.45
C GLU A 206 -7.74 39.78 24.78
N ARG A 207 -7.43 39.02 23.73
CA ARG A 207 -8.38 38.11 23.06
C ARG A 207 -8.61 36.83 23.85
N ALA A 208 -7.57 36.23 24.41
CA ALA A 208 -7.70 35.06 25.28
C ALA A 208 -8.54 35.37 26.54
N ALA A 209 -8.36 36.55 27.14
CA ALA A 209 -9.20 37.02 28.25
C ALA A 209 -10.67 37.20 27.85
N ARG A 210 -10.95 37.60 26.60
CA ARG A 210 -12.30 37.69 26.01
C ARG A 210 -12.85 36.35 25.48
N ARG A 211 -12.03 35.29 25.46
CA ARG A 211 -12.31 33.98 24.80
C ARG A 211 -12.62 34.11 23.31
N GLU A 212 -12.01 35.08 22.64
CA GLU A 212 -12.11 35.24 21.18
C GLU A 212 -11.23 34.23 20.46
N LYS A 213 -11.69 33.72 19.31
CA LYS A 213 -10.89 32.81 18.48
C LYS A 213 -9.65 33.51 17.94
N LEU A 214 -8.50 32.88 18.18
CA LEU A 214 -7.19 33.30 17.64
C LEU A 214 -6.88 32.66 16.28
N TYR A 215 -7.53 31.53 15.98
CA TYR A 215 -7.33 30.74 14.77
C TYR A 215 -8.68 30.25 14.24
N GLU A 216 -8.82 30.21 12.92
CA GLU A 216 -9.99 29.63 12.26
C GLU A 216 -9.57 28.47 11.35
N LEU A 217 -10.47 27.49 11.22
CA LEU A 217 -10.29 26.31 10.38
C LEU A 217 -11.07 26.44 9.06
N ASP A 218 -10.49 25.96 7.97
CA ASP A 218 -11.24 25.69 6.74
C ASP A 218 -11.85 24.29 6.81
N ASP A 219 -12.86 24.14 7.67
CA ASP A 219 -13.56 22.88 7.95
C ASP A 219 -14.09 22.21 6.68
N ALA A 220 -14.57 23.02 5.71
CA ALA A 220 -15.03 22.54 4.42
C ALA A 220 -13.89 21.89 3.61
N ARG A 221 -12.71 22.53 3.55
CA ARG A 221 -11.52 21.99 2.88
C ARG A 221 -10.95 20.78 3.60
N ILE A 222 -10.86 20.80 4.93
CA ILE A 222 -10.40 19.66 5.73
C ILE A 222 -11.30 18.45 5.45
N THR A 223 -12.62 18.63 5.51
CA THR A 223 -13.59 17.55 5.23
C THR A 223 -13.49 17.05 3.79
N ALA A 224 -13.35 17.95 2.81
CA ALA A 224 -13.18 17.59 1.39
C ALA A 224 -11.88 16.80 1.12
N LEU A 225 -10.82 17.04 1.90
CA LEU A 225 -9.56 16.30 1.81
C LEU A 225 -9.62 14.88 2.38
N LYS A 226 -10.69 14.51 3.11
CA LYS A 226 -10.88 13.18 3.72
C LYS A 226 -9.64 12.69 4.50
N PRO A 227 -9.22 13.39 5.57
CA PRO A 227 -8.14 12.92 6.43
C PRO A 227 -8.52 11.60 7.11
N THR A 228 -7.50 10.79 7.40
CA THR A 228 -7.60 9.68 8.35
C THR A 228 -7.12 10.12 9.74
N LEU A 229 -6.22 11.12 9.80
CA LEU A 229 -5.57 11.60 11.02
C LEU A 229 -5.44 13.13 11.01
N VAL A 230 -5.82 13.76 12.11
CA VAL A 230 -5.61 15.17 12.42
C VAL A 230 -4.62 15.27 13.58
N LEU A 231 -3.58 16.10 13.42
CA LEU A 231 -2.59 16.36 14.47
C LEU A 231 -2.79 17.77 15.04
N SER A 232 -2.95 17.87 16.36
CA SER A 232 -3.16 19.14 17.07
C SER A 232 -2.31 19.24 18.34
N GLN A 233 -2.35 20.39 19.03
CA GLN A 233 -1.61 20.65 20.28
C GLN A 233 -2.56 20.77 21.47
N GLY A 234 -2.10 20.37 22.66
CA GLY A 234 -2.83 20.56 23.93
C GLY A 234 -2.03 21.27 25.03
N VAL A 235 -0.92 21.94 24.68
CA VAL A 235 0.02 22.55 25.66
C VAL A 235 -0.30 24.02 25.95
N CYS A 236 -0.70 24.78 24.94
CA CYS A 236 -0.84 26.23 25.00
C CYS A 236 -2.16 26.67 24.34
N PRO A 237 -3.10 27.31 25.07
CA PRO A 237 -4.41 27.68 24.53
C PRO A 237 -4.38 28.86 23.55
N VAL A 238 -3.20 29.45 23.30
CA VAL A 238 -3.03 30.64 22.44
C VAL A 238 -1.98 30.45 21.32
N CYS A 239 -1.33 29.29 21.25
CA CYS A 239 -0.20 29.05 20.32
C CYS A 239 -0.61 28.26 19.05
N ALA A 240 -1.80 27.66 19.06
CA ALA A 240 -2.33 26.81 18.00
C ALA A 240 -3.87 26.78 18.06
N VAL A 241 -4.48 26.10 17.08
CA VAL A 241 -5.92 25.77 17.09
C VAL A 241 -6.30 25.09 18.41
N SER A 242 -7.46 25.45 18.98
CA SER A 242 -7.91 24.90 20.26
C SER A 242 -8.19 23.40 20.16
N SER A 243 -8.07 22.68 21.28
CA SER A 243 -8.46 21.27 21.35
C SER A 243 -9.94 21.06 21.00
N GLU A 244 -10.81 22.01 21.37
CA GLU A 244 -12.26 21.94 21.12
C GLU A 244 -12.59 22.09 19.63
N ASP A 245 -11.95 23.04 18.93
CA ASP A 245 -12.06 23.19 17.48
C ASP A 245 -11.51 21.96 16.74
N ALA A 246 -10.33 21.47 17.17
CA ALA A 246 -9.70 20.29 16.58
C ALA A 246 -10.52 19.01 16.80
N GLU A 247 -11.18 18.86 17.96
CA GLU A 247 -12.13 17.79 18.25
C GLU A 247 -13.42 17.91 17.43
N SER A 248 -13.97 19.12 17.26
CA SER A 248 -15.15 19.37 16.45
C SER A 248 -14.88 18.97 14.99
N GLN A 249 -13.72 19.38 14.46
CA GLN A 249 -13.38 19.12 13.07
C GLN A 249 -12.90 17.70 12.80
N SER A 250 -12.25 17.01 13.74
CA SER A 250 -11.92 15.59 13.57
C SER A 250 -13.18 14.72 13.51
N LYS A 251 -14.16 14.99 14.39
CA LYS A 251 -15.49 14.35 14.38
C LYS A 251 -16.23 14.63 13.07
N SER A 252 -16.18 15.87 12.58
CA SER A 252 -16.84 16.29 11.33
C SER A 252 -16.20 15.69 10.08
N ALA A 253 -14.88 15.45 10.08
CA ALA A 253 -14.16 14.79 9.00
C ALA A 253 -14.12 13.24 9.12
N CYS A 254 -14.67 12.66 10.19
CA CYS A 254 -14.57 11.24 10.54
C CYS A 254 -13.10 10.74 10.65
N ALA A 255 -12.20 11.57 11.18
CA ALA A 255 -10.77 11.29 11.31
C ALA A 255 -10.35 11.06 12.77
N GLU A 256 -9.28 10.30 12.98
CA GLU A 256 -8.61 10.23 14.28
C GLU A 256 -8.02 11.59 14.65
N LEU A 257 -8.04 11.95 15.94
CA LEU A 257 -7.35 13.15 16.46
C LEU A 257 -6.25 12.73 17.43
N LEU A 258 -5.01 13.03 17.06
CA LEU A 258 -3.86 12.87 17.94
C LEU A 258 -3.40 14.23 18.47
N VAL A 259 -3.75 14.51 19.73
CA VAL A 259 -3.33 15.71 20.45
C VAL A 259 -1.93 15.50 21.04
N LEU A 260 -1.01 16.42 20.75
CA LEU A 260 0.36 16.41 21.25
C LEU A 260 0.47 17.34 22.47
N THR A 261 0.89 16.77 23.61
CA THR A 261 0.96 17.45 24.91
C THR A 261 2.37 17.38 25.55
N PRO A 262 3.46 17.81 24.86
CA PRO A 262 4.79 17.76 25.45
C PRO A 262 5.02 18.83 26.52
N HIS A 263 5.51 18.42 27.69
CA HIS A 263 5.99 19.31 28.76
C HIS A 263 7.48 19.10 29.08
N SER A 264 8.10 18.08 28.48
CA SER A 264 9.51 17.71 28.61
C SER A 264 10.06 17.14 27.29
N LEU A 265 11.38 16.99 27.18
CA LEU A 265 12.02 16.34 26.03
C LEU A 265 11.65 14.84 25.92
N ALA A 266 11.33 14.18 27.03
CA ALA A 266 10.84 12.81 27.02
C ALA A 266 9.46 12.73 26.35
N ASP A 267 8.58 13.69 26.63
CA ASP A 267 7.27 13.77 25.98
C ASP A 267 7.38 14.14 24.50
N VAL A 268 8.39 14.91 24.09
CA VAL A 268 8.66 15.16 22.65
C VAL A 268 9.03 13.85 21.95
N ALA A 269 9.94 13.07 22.54
CA ALA A 269 10.28 11.74 22.01
C ALA A 269 9.07 10.78 21.99
N GLU A 270 8.20 10.85 23.00
CA GLU A 270 6.97 10.05 23.03
C GLU A 270 5.94 10.51 22.01
N ASN A 271 5.76 11.81 21.78
CA ASN A 271 4.91 12.31 20.72
C ASN A 271 5.42 11.89 19.32
N ILE A 272 6.74 11.78 19.13
CA ILE A 272 7.33 11.18 17.92
C ILE A 272 6.96 9.69 17.80
N ARG A 273 7.03 8.90 18.88
CA ARG A 273 6.54 7.50 18.88
C ARG A 273 5.06 7.41 18.54
N ARG A 274 4.20 8.20 19.20
CA ARG A 274 2.74 8.23 19.02
C ARG A 274 2.35 8.57 17.59
N VAL A 275 2.92 9.64 17.02
CA VAL A 275 2.68 10.01 15.60
C VAL A 275 3.17 8.90 14.68
N GLY A 276 4.35 8.34 14.93
CA GLY A 276 4.88 7.20 14.17
C GLY A 276 3.94 5.99 14.19
N ALA A 277 3.45 5.59 15.36
CA ALA A 277 2.53 4.46 15.54
C ALA A 277 1.20 4.69 14.79
N ALA A 278 0.58 5.87 14.94
CA ALA A 278 -0.67 6.25 14.30
C ALA A 278 -0.62 6.27 12.75
N ILE A 279 0.56 6.19 12.15
CA ILE A 279 0.74 6.16 10.68
C ILE A 279 1.54 4.95 10.18
N GLY A 280 1.69 3.88 10.99
CA GLY A 280 2.41 2.66 10.55
C GLY A 280 3.92 2.87 10.33
N ARG A 281 4.53 3.77 11.10
CA ARG A 281 5.97 4.12 11.09
C ARG A 281 6.64 3.99 12.46
N GLY A 282 5.92 3.54 13.48
CA GLY A 282 6.51 3.22 14.77
C GLY A 282 7.62 2.18 14.59
N ARG A 283 8.77 2.41 15.22
CA ARG A 283 9.75 1.33 15.40
C ARG A 283 9.17 0.34 16.41
N SER A 284 9.25 -0.96 16.10
CA SER A 284 9.24 -1.98 17.15
C SER A 284 10.39 -1.69 18.11
N GLU A 285 10.14 -1.78 19.42
CA GLU A 285 11.19 -1.64 20.42
C GLU A 285 12.01 -2.92 20.48
N GLU A 286 13.27 -2.81 20.06
CA GLU A 286 14.35 -3.80 20.07
C GLU A 286 15.69 -3.05 20.26
#